data_AF-A0A7V3PQZ8-F1
#
_entry.id   AF-A0A7V3PQZ8-F1
#
_cell.length_a   1.000
_cell.length_b   1.000
_cell.length_c   1.000
_cell.angle_alpha   90.00
_cell.angle_beta   90.00
_cell.angle_gamma   90.00
#
_symmetry.space_group_name_H-M   'P 1'
#
loop_
_entity.id
_entity.type
_entity.pdbx_description
1 polymer ?
#
loop_
_entity_poly.entity_id
_entity_poly.type
_entity_poly.pdbx_seq_one_letter_code
_entity_poly.pdbx_strand_id
1 'polypeptide(L)'
;MHDLDQWILARLDEVVEACRAGYEAYEFHRVFHTVHNFCAVDLSAFYLDVIKDRLYCEAAGSWPRLSAQTALHTLARTLAVVLSPILSHTVEEVWQRLEMPEKPPSAQLADWPAPVCPDREDVLKRWQPVLDLRERVNLAVEEARQSRRITNPLEAAVRIETDEATAQGLSRFSHHLAAVYKVSQATVAPSTSGGDTAIAVVPAEGTKCARCWLIRTDVGSDPRYSDICGRCANVVAQTEG
;
A
#
# COMPACT_ATOMS: atom_id res chain seq x y z
N MET A 1 -13.33 -0.09 -5.25
CA MET A 1 -12.19 -0.20 -4.32
C MET A 1 -10.96 0.43 -4.97
N HIS A 2 -10.08 1.07 -4.21
CA HIS A 2 -8.84 1.66 -4.71
C HIS A 2 -7.88 0.57 -5.25
N ASP A 3 -7.11 0.89 -6.29
CA ASP A 3 -6.35 -0.10 -7.07
C ASP A 3 -5.31 -0.88 -6.22
N LEU A 4 -4.58 -0.18 -5.33
CA LEU A 4 -3.63 -0.82 -4.40
C LEU A 4 -4.33 -1.77 -3.40
N ASP A 5 -5.55 -1.43 -2.99
CA ASP A 5 -6.32 -2.24 -2.05
C ASP A 5 -6.83 -3.51 -2.73
N GLN A 6 -7.22 -3.41 -4.01
CA GLN A 6 -7.53 -4.60 -4.82
C GLN A 6 -6.31 -5.50 -4.98
N TRP A 7 -5.11 -4.94 -5.19
CA TRP A 7 -3.88 -5.71 -5.33
C TRP A 7 -3.56 -6.54 -4.08
N ILE A 8 -3.63 -5.96 -2.89
CA ILE A 8 -3.33 -6.74 -1.68
C ILE A 8 -4.37 -7.84 -1.42
N LEU A 9 -5.63 -7.63 -1.83
CA LEU A 9 -6.67 -8.66 -1.77
C LEU A 9 -6.46 -9.76 -2.82
N ALA A 10 -5.96 -9.43 -4.01
CA ALA A 10 -5.55 -10.41 -5.01
C ALA A 10 -4.40 -11.29 -4.47
N ARG A 11 -3.41 -10.69 -3.80
CA ARG A 11 -2.32 -11.41 -3.11
C ARG A 11 -2.83 -12.26 -1.95
N LEU A 12 -3.80 -11.78 -1.19
CA LEU A 12 -4.45 -12.54 -0.12
C LEU A 12 -5.09 -13.82 -0.67
N ASP A 13 -5.75 -13.77 -1.82
CA ASP A 13 -6.36 -14.95 -2.43
C ASP A 13 -5.31 -16.02 -2.81
N GLU A 14 -4.14 -15.63 -3.31
CA GLU A 14 -3.03 -16.57 -3.56
C GLU A 14 -2.50 -17.19 -2.27
N VAL A 15 -2.44 -16.41 -1.17
CA VAL A 15 -2.04 -16.90 0.15
C VAL A 15 -3.05 -17.90 0.68
N VAL A 16 -4.36 -17.61 0.60
CA VAL A 16 -5.42 -18.50 1.04
C VAL A 16 -5.38 -19.82 0.27
N GLU A 17 -5.21 -19.77 -1.05
CA GLU A 17 -5.07 -20.95 -1.91
C GLU A 17 -3.85 -21.80 -1.53
N ALA A 18 -2.69 -21.17 -1.39
CA ALA A 18 -1.46 -21.86 -0.99
C ALA A 18 -1.56 -22.48 0.42
N CYS A 19 -2.21 -21.79 1.37
CA CYS A 19 -2.43 -22.30 2.72
C CYS A 19 -3.39 -23.49 2.72
N ARG A 20 -4.47 -23.45 1.92
CA ARG A 20 -5.39 -24.59 1.76
C ARG A 20 -4.64 -25.83 1.26
N ALA A 21 -3.86 -25.68 0.19
CA ALA A 21 -3.04 -26.78 -0.35
C ALA A 21 -2.04 -27.32 0.69
N GLY A 22 -1.43 -26.44 1.49
CA GLY A 22 -0.54 -26.83 2.58
C GLY A 22 -1.25 -27.64 3.68
N TYR A 23 -2.47 -27.25 4.07
CA TYR A 23 -3.26 -28.00 5.04
C TYR A 23 -3.72 -29.37 4.49
N GLU A 24 -4.18 -29.43 3.23
CA GLU A 24 -4.60 -30.68 2.57
C GLU A 24 -3.44 -31.68 2.45
N ALA A 25 -2.22 -31.20 2.24
CA ALA A 25 -1.01 -32.01 2.17
C ALA A 25 -0.36 -32.29 3.54
N TYR A 26 -0.91 -31.79 4.65
CA TYR A 26 -0.32 -31.83 6.00
C TYR A 26 1.07 -31.16 6.09
N GLU A 27 1.36 -30.19 5.23
CA GLU A 27 2.62 -29.45 5.15
C GLU A 27 2.53 -28.10 5.91
N PHE A 28 2.30 -28.15 7.23
CA PHE A 28 2.08 -26.95 8.05
C PHE A 28 3.23 -25.93 8.01
N HIS A 29 4.46 -26.39 7.78
CA HIS A 29 5.61 -25.52 7.60
C HIS A 29 5.46 -24.59 6.38
N ARG A 30 4.83 -25.06 5.29
CA ARG A 30 4.53 -24.23 4.11
C ARG A 30 3.52 -23.15 4.46
N VAL A 31 2.47 -23.49 5.20
CA VAL A 31 1.47 -22.52 5.68
C VAL A 31 2.15 -21.41 6.49
N PHE A 32 3.01 -21.78 7.43
CA PHE A 32 3.78 -20.82 8.23
C PHE A 32 4.62 -19.89 7.35
N HIS A 33 5.42 -20.44 6.43
CA HIS A 33 6.29 -19.64 5.57
C HIS A 33 5.49 -18.72 4.63
N THR A 34 4.40 -19.20 4.04
CA THR A 34 3.53 -18.42 3.17
C THR A 34 2.94 -17.23 3.93
N VAL A 35 2.32 -17.45 5.09
CA VAL A 35 1.70 -16.36 5.86
C VAL A 35 2.76 -15.41 6.42
N HIS A 36 3.87 -15.94 6.94
CA HIS A 36 4.96 -15.10 7.45
C HIS A 36 5.53 -14.20 6.36
N ASN A 37 5.80 -14.74 5.17
CA ASN A 37 6.30 -13.95 4.04
C ASN A 37 5.29 -12.87 3.62
N PHE A 38 4.01 -13.23 3.51
CA PHE A 38 2.95 -12.26 3.19
C PHE A 38 2.87 -11.12 4.21
N CYS A 39 2.91 -11.46 5.51
CA CYS A 39 2.89 -10.46 6.58
C CYS A 39 4.14 -9.57 6.57
N ALA A 40 5.32 -10.13 6.32
CA ALA A 40 6.57 -9.38 6.36
C ALA A 40 6.77 -8.49 5.12
N VAL A 41 6.58 -9.07 3.92
CA VAL A 41 6.93 -8.45 2.65
C VAL A 41 5.76 -7.65 2.08
N ASP A 42 4.64 -8.32 1.79
CA ASP A 42 3.49 -7.70 1.14
C ASP A 42 2.77 -6.70 2.08
N LEU A 43 2.57 -7.07 3.35
CA LEU A 43 1.88 -6.22 4.33
C LEU A 43 2.81 -5.21 4.99
N SER A 44 3.71 -5.63 5.87
CA SER A 44 4.47 -4.72 6.74
C SER A 44 5.43 -3.82 5.97
N ALA A 45 6.26 -4.39 5.09
CA ALA A 45 7.27 -3.62 4.36
C ALA A 45 6.67 -2.75 3.24
N PHE A 46 5.49 -3.13 2.74
CA PHE A 46 4.85 -2.47 1.60
C PHE A 46 3.46 -1.91 1.91
N TYR A 47 2.40 -2.71 1.84
CA TYR A 47 1.03 -2.22 1.83
C TYR A 47 0.72 -1.35 3.05
N LEU A 48 0.94 -1.85 4.26
CA LEU A 48 0.63 -1.13 5.50
C LEU A 48 1.40 0.19 5.61
N ASP A 49 2.62 0.25 5.08
CA ASP A 49 3.41 1.48 5.12
C ASP A 49 2.92 2.52 4.10
N VAL A 50 2.58 2.08 2.89
CA VAL A 50 2.05 2.95 1.82
C VAL A 50 0.71 3.58 2.21
N ILE A 51 -0.15 2.83 2.89
CA ILE A 51 -1.50 3.31 3.21
C ILE A 51 -1.56 4.21 4.45
N LYS A 52 -0.46 4.39 5.21
CA LYS A 52 -0.42 5.26 6.42
C LYS A 52 -0.88 6.68 6.11
N ASP A 53 -0.42 7.25 5.01
CA ASP A 53 -0.84 8.60 4.60
C ASP A 53 -2.37 8.67 4.42
N ARG A 54 -2.98 7.67 3.78
CA ARG A 54 -4.44 7.59 3.63
C ARG A 54 -5.15 7.38 4.97
N LEU A 55 -4.67 6.49 5.81
CA LEU A 55 -5.31 6.19 7.09
C LEU A 55 -5.24 7.36 8.08
N TYR A 56 -4.13 8.10 8.09
CA TYR A 56 -3.85 9.13 9.09
C TYR A 56 -4.25 10.52 8.62
N CYS A 57 -4.15 10.80 7.32
CA CYS A 57 -4.36 12.15 6.80
C CYS A 57 -5.71 12.36 6.13
N GLU A 58 -6.39 11.32 5.65
CA GLU A 58 -7.69 11.47 5.01
C GLU A 58 -8.84 11.55 6.04
N ALA A 59 -9.91 12.25 5.66
CA ALA A 59 -11.12 12.37 6.49
C ALA A 59 -11.74 11.01 6.80
N ALA A 60 -12.38 10.88 7.97
CA ALA A 60 -12.90 9.59 8.47
C ALA A 60 -13.86 8.89 7.48
N GLY A 61 -14.73 9.66 6.82
CA GLY A 61 -15.69 9.15 5.83
C GLY A 61 -15.21 9.22 4.38
N SER A 62 -13.93 9.50 4.11
CA SER A 62 -13.44 9.64 2.74
C SER A 62 -13.34 8.28 2.04
N TRP A 63 -13.66 8.26 0.74
CA TRP A 63 -13.57 7.04 -0.06
C TRP A 63 -12.17 6.37 -0.02
N PRO A 64 -11.04 7.11 -0.13
CA PRO A 64 -9.72 6.49 -0.04
C PRO A 64 -9.44 5.79 1.29
N ARG A 65 -9.91 6.36 2.41
CA ARG A 65 -9.73 5.78 3.74
C ARG A 65 -10.64 4.56 3.95
N LEU A 66 -11.91 4.68 3.58
CA LEU A 66 -12.88 3.58 3.67
C LEU A 66 -12.47 2.39 2.80
N SER A 67 -11.90 2.63 1.63
CA SER A 67 -11.32 1.59 0.78
C SER A 67 -10.20 0.82 1.50
N ALA A 68 -9.24 1.53 2.09
CA ALA A 68 -8.14 0.93 2.83
C ALA A 68 -8.64 0.13 4.05
N GLN A 69 -9.60 0.68 4.80
CA GLN A 69 -10.20 0.01 5.97
C GLN A 69 -10.97 -1.25 5.57
N THR A 70 -11.68 -1.23 4.45
CA THR A 70 -12.39 -2.42 3.92
C THR A 70 -11.40 -3.54 3.61
N ALA A 71 -10.28 -3.22 2.95
CA ALA A 71 -9.24 -4.20 2.66
C ALA A 71 -8.54 -4.70 3.94
N LEU A 72 -8.22 -3.81 4.89
CA LEU A 72 -7.64 -4.20 6.19
C LEU A 72 -8.54 -5.11 7.00
N HIS A 73 -9.84 -4.81 7.03
CA HIS A 73 -10.84 -5.64 7.70
C HIS A 73 -10.91 -7.03 7.07
N THR A 74 -10.94 -7.09 5.74
CA THR A 74 -10.93 -8.35 4.98
C THR A 74 -9.65 -9.15 5.27
N LEU A 75 -8.48 -8.50 5.23
CA LEU A 75 -7.19 -9.12 5.57
C LEU A 75 -7.19 -9.70 6.98
N ALA A 76 -7.61 -8.92 7.98
CA ALA A 76 -7.61 -9.35 9.38
C ALA A 76 -8.55 -10.54 9.61
N ARG A 77 -9.77 -10.50 9.07
CA ARG A 77 -10.73 -11.60 9.15
C ARG A 77 -10.19 -12.86 8.48
N THR A 78 -9.73 -12.76 7.24
CA THR A 78 -9.24 -13.92 6.47
C THR A 78 -8.03 -14.56 7.12
N LEU A 79 -7.05 -13.76 7.55
CA LEU A 79 -5.85 -14.28 8.22
C LEU A 79 -6.19 -14.94 9.57
N ALA A 80 -7.16 -14.42 10.32
CA ALA A 80 -7.60 -15.05 11.57
C ALA A 80 -8.14 -16.46 11.33
N VAL A 81 -8.93 -16.68 10.27
CA VAL A 81 -9.43 -18.02 9.92
C VAL A 81 -8.28 -18.93 9.44
N VAL A 82 -7.44 -18.44 8.52
CA VAL A 82 -6.31 -19.22 7.95
C VAL A 82 -5.30 -19.66 9.01
N LEU A 83 -5.03 -18.81 10.00
CA LEU A 83 -4.11 -19.09 11.10
C LEU A 83 -4.74 -19.84 12.28
N SER A 84 -6.08 -19.99 12.32
CA SER A 84 -6.77 -20.63 13.44
C SER A 84 -6.31 -22.04 13.79
N PRO A 85 -5.91 -22.92 12.83
CA PRO A 85 -5.39 -24.24 13.16
C PRO A 85 -4.01 -24.23 13.84
N ILE A 86 -3.26 -23.13 13.75
CA ILE A 86 -1.88 -23.01 14.26
C ILE A 86 -1.83 -22.12 15.51
N LEU A 87 -2.54 -20.99 15.49
CA LEU A 87 -2.49 -19.93 16.51
C LEU A 87 -3.86 -19.74 17.19
N SER A 88 -4.51 -20.84 17.57
CA SER A 88 -5.91 -20.89 18.02
C SER A 88 -6.30 -19.80 19.02
N HIS A 89 -5.53 -19.60 20.08
CA HIS A 89 -5.81 -18.60 21.11
C HIS A 89 -5.59 -17.17 20.62
N THR A 90 -4.50 -16.91 19.90
CA THR A 90 -4.15 -15.58 19.39
C THR A 90 -5.17 -15.09 18.37
N VAL A 91 -5.58 -15.96 17.44
CA VAL A 91 -6.59 -15.57 16.45
C VAL A 91 -7.97 -15.42 17.07
N GLU A 92 -8.29 -16.19 18.12
CA GLU A 92 -9.55 -16.05 18.83
C GLU A 92 -9.62 -14.69 19.51
N GLU A 93 -8.53 -14.28 20.16
CA GLU A 93 -8.40 -12.95 20.74
C GLU A 93 -8.63 -11.83 19.69
N VAL A 94 -8.06 -11.98 18.49
CA VAL A 94 -8.26 -11.04 17.37
C VAL A 94 -9.72 -11.08 16.89
N TRP A 95 -10.28 -12.27 16.70
CA TRP A 95 -11.63 -12.51 16.20
C TRP A 95 -12.71 -11.85 17.06
N GLN A 96 -12.54 -11.91 18.39
CA GLN A 96 -13.46 -11.27 19.31
C GLN A 96 -13.51 -9.75 19.14
N ARG A 97 -12.39 -9.12 18.73
CA ARG A 97 -12.31 -7.67 18.46
C ARG A 97 -12.76 -7.26 17.05
N LEU A 98 -12.92 -8.19 16.12
CA LEU A 98 -13.43 -7.88 14.79
C LEU A 98 -14.95 -7.67 14.83
N GLU A 99 -15.42 -6.57 14.27
CA GLU A 99 -16.85 -6.28 14.13
C GLU A 99 -17.29 -6.60 12.70
N MET A 100 -18.27 -7.49 12.53
CA MET A 100 -18.87 -7.79 11.23
C MET A 100 -20.30 -8.31 11.39
N PRO A 101 -21.16 -8.10 10.38
CA PRO A 101 -22.49 -8.72 10.35
C PRO A 101 -22.37 -10.24 10.41
N GLU A 102 -23.29 -10.89 11.14
CA GLU A 102 -23.42 -12.36 11.18
C GLU A 102 -22.13 -13.10 11.58
N LYS A 103 -21.28 -12.47 12.41
CA LYS A 103 -20.00 -13.04 12.86
C LYS A 103 -20.21 -14.37 13.62
N PRO A 104 -19.60 -15.48 13.18
CA PRO A 104 -19.51 -16.70 13.98
C PRO A 104 -18.92 -16.42 15.38
N PRO A 105 -19.36 -17.11 16.44
CA PRO A 105 -18.91 -16.82 17.80
C PRO A 105 -17.41 -17.11 18.03
N SER A 106 -16.78 -17.89 17.16
CA SER A 106 -15.34 -18.17 17.19
C SER A 106 -14.78 -18.26 15.76
N ALA A 107 -13.51 -17.91 15.58
CA ALA A 107 -12.80 -18.08 14.31
C ALA A 107 -12.75 -19.55 13.87
N GLN A 108 -12.79 -20.48 14.83
CA GLN A 108 -12.75 -21.93 14.61
C GLN A 108 -14.08 -22.48 14.08
N LEU A 109 -15.15 -21.69 14.17
CA LEU A 109 -16.49 -22.01 13.66
C LEU A 109 -16.80 -21.26 12.36
N ALA A 110 -15.84 -20.48 11.85
CA ALA A 110 -15.97 -19.82 10.58
C ALA A 110 -15.63 -20.77 9.42
N ASP A 111 -16.33 -20.61 8.30
CA ASP A 111 -16.00 -21.31 7.08
C ASP A 111 -14.65 -20.85 6.52
N TRP A 112 -14.00 -21.74 5.77
CA TRP A 112 -12.78 -21.38 5.07
C TRP A 112 -13.05 -20.18 4.11
N PRO A 113 -12.16 -19.16 4.07
CA PRO A 113 -12.43 -17.95 3.31
C PRO A 113 -12.61 -18.20 1.82
N ALA A 114 -13.66 -17.62 1.23
CA ALA A 114 -13.84 -17.57 -0.21
C ALA A 114 -12.94 -16.49 -0.84
N PRO A 115 -12.54 -16.64 -2.12
CA PRO A 115 -11.80 -15.61 -2.84
C PRO A 115 -12.55 -14.28 -2.86
N VAL A 116 -11.81 -13.18 -2.68
CA VAL A 116 -12.38 -11.82 -2.60
C VAL A 116 -12.05 -10.95 -3.81
N CYS A 117 -11.17 -11.40 -4.70
CA CYS A 117 -10.75 -10.69 -5.90
C CYS A 117 -11.08 -11.51 -7.17
N PRO A 118 -12.22 -11.25 -7.84
CA PRO A 118 -12.60 -11.96 -9.06
C PRO A 118 -11.58 -11.80 -10.20
N ASP A 119 -11.00 -10.61 -10.35
CA ASP A 119 -10.04 -10.28 -11.43
C ASP A 119 -8.57 -10.45 -10.99
N ARG A 120 -8.30 -11.41 -10.09
CA ARG A 120 -6.99 -11.62 -9.45
C ARG A 120 -5.82 -11.57 -10.43
N GLU A 121 -5.88 -12.34 -11.51
CA GLU A 121 -4.77 -12.46 -12.47
C GLU A 121 -4.46 -11.13 -13.18
N ASP A 122 -5.48 -10.39 -13.60
CA ASP A 122 -5.31 -9.07 -14.22
C ASP A 122 -4.69 -8.08 -13.22
N VAL A 123 -5.22 -8.06 -12.00
CA VAL A 123 -4.76 -7.16 -10.93
C VAL A 123 -3.29 -7.41 -10.58
N LEU A 124 -2.86 -8.67 -10.46
CA LEU A 124 -1.47 -8.99 -10.17
C LEU A 124 -0.56 -8.60 -11.34
N LYS A 125 -0.95 -8.96 -12.56
CA LYS A 125 -0.17 -8.67 -13.77
C LYS A 125 0.02 -7.17 -13.99
N ARG A 126 -1.02 -6.36 -13.80
CA ARG A 126 -0.94 -4.91 -14.01
C ARG A 126 -0.11 -4.18 -12.96
N TRP A 127 0.01 -4.74 -11.75
CA TRP A 127 0.83 -4.18 -10.67
C TRP A 127 2.30 -4.60 -10.75
N GLN A 128 2.62 -5.69 -11.45
CA GLN A 128 3.98 -6.20 -11.56
C GLN A 128 5.00 -5.13 -12.00
N PRO A 129 4.76 -4.32 -13.05
CA PRO A 129 5.73 -3.29 -13.46
C PRO A 129 5.97 -2.21 -12.39
N VAL A 130 4.94 -1.87 -11.60
CA VAL A 130 5.05 -0.89 -10.51
C VAL A 130 5.96 -1.44 -9.39
N LEU A 131 5.82 -2.72 -9.08
CA LEU A 131 6.59 -3.43 -8.06
C LEU A 131 8.04 -3.69 -8.51
N ASP A 132 8.25 -4.12 -9.75
CA ASP A 132 9.60 -4.32 -10.32
C ASP A 132 10.40 -3.02 -10.28
N LEU A 133 9.75 -1.89 -10.59
CA LEU A 133 10.40 -0.59 -10.55
C LEU A 133 10.69 -0.10 -9.12
N ARG A 134 9.91 -0.56 -8.13
CA ARG A 134 10.05 -0.14 -6.72
C ARG A 134 11.44 -0.41 -6.18
N GLU A 135 12.01 -1.58 -6.45
CA GLU A 135 13.35 -1.93 -5.95
C GLU A 135 14.40 -0.98 -6.50
N ARG A 136 14.32 -0.69 -7.81
CA ARG A 136 15.22 0.22 -8.51
C ARG A 136 15.08 1.66 -8.01
N VAL A 137 13.85 2.11 -7.75
CA VAL A 137 13.60 3.44 -7.18
C VAL A 137 14.12 3.53 -5.74
N ASN A 138 13.87 2.52 -4.91
CA ASN A 138 14.36 2.50 -3.54
C ASN A 138 15.90 2.55 -3.48
N LEU A 139 16.58 1.83 -4.38
CA LEU A 139 18.03 1.89 -4.50
C LEU A 139 18.50 3.31 -4.86
N ALA A 140 17.90 3.92 -5.90
CA ALA A 140 18.25 5.27 -6.32
C ALA A 140 18.00 6.32 -5.23
N VAL A 141 16.91 6.17 -4.44
CA VAL A 141 16.61 7.04 -3.30
C VAL A 141 17.67 6.86 -2.20
N GLU A 142 18.09 5.64 -1.92
CA GLU A 142 19.12 5.38 -0.91
C GLU A 142 20.49 5.93 -1.34
N GLU A 143 20.86 5.81 -2.62
CA GLU A 143 22.07 6.44 -3.17
C GLU A 143 22.02 7.98 -3.06
N ALA A 144 20.85 8.59 -3.28
CA ALA A 144 20.65 10.02 -3.09
C ALA A 144 20.79 10.45 -1.62
N ARG A 145 20.40 9.57 -0.66
CA ARG A 145 20.63 9.80 0.78
C ARG A 145 22.09 9.68 1.16
N GLN A 146 22.78 8.65 0.68
CA GLN A 146 24.22 8.45 0.95
C GLN A 146 25.08 9.58 0.39
N SER A 147 24.69 10.12 -0.77
CA SER A 147 25.32 11.31 -1.36
C SER A 147 24.87 12.64 -0.76
N ARG A 148 24.05 12.61 0.31
CA ARG A 148 23.53 13.78 1.06
C ARG A 148 22.74 14.78 0.21
N ARG A 149 22.16 14.34 -0.92
CA ARG A 149 21.25 15.19 -1.73
C ARG A 149 19.88 15.34 -1.08
N ILE A 150 19.46 14.33 -0.33
CA ILE A 150 18.23 14.29 0.46
C ILE A 150 18.55 13.66 1.82
N THR A 151 17.78 13.98 2.86
CA THR A 151 17.94 13.35 4.20
C THR A 151 16.88 12.29 4.43
N ASN A 152 15.63 12.63 4.10
CA ASN A 152 14.46 11.77 4.23
C ASN A 152 13.92 11.40 2.83
N PRO A 153 13.52 10.15 2.56
CA PRO A 153 12.84 9.78 1.31
C PRO A 153 11.66 10.69 0.95
N LEU A 154 10.91 11.17 1.95
CA LEU A 154 9.81 12.11 1.74
C LEU A 154 10.27 13.48 1.22
N GLU A 155 11.56 13.83 1.29
CA GLU A 155 12.08 15.05 0.67
C GLU A 155 12.38 14.88 -0.83
N ALA A 156 12.19 13.68 -1.37
CA ALA A 156 12.54 13.36 -2.74
C ALA A 156 11.37 13.50 -3.71
N ALA A 157 11.73 13.85 -4.95
CA ALA A 157 10.96 13.65 -6.15
C ALA A 157 11.68 12.64 -7.05
N VAL A 158 10.94 11.67 -7.56
CA VAL A 158 11.45 10.64 -8.46
C VAL A 158 10.94 10.91 -9.87
N ARG A 159 11.85 10.99 -10.83
CA ARG A 159 11.55 11.10 -12.26
C ARG A 159 11.97 9.81 -12.94
N ILE A 160 11.01 9.14 -13.56
CA ILE A 160 11.21 7.87 -14.26
C ILE A 160 11.05 8.15 -15.75
N GLU A 161 12.09 7.83 -16.52
CA GLU A 161 12.04 7.80 -17.98
C GLU A 161 12.18 6.36 -18.42
N THR A 162 11.24 5.84 -19.22
CA THR A 162 11.21 4.43 -19.62
C THR A 162 10.60 4.28 -21.01
N ASP A 163 10.60 3.09 -21.60
CA ASP A 163 9.93 2.88 -22.89
C ASP A 163 8.44 3.26 -22.85
N GLU A 164 7.87 3.60 -24.01
CA GLU A 164 6.49 4.10 -24.15
C GLU A 164 5.45 3.15 -23.51
N ALA A 165 5.60 1.84 -23.72
CA ALA A 165 4.63 0.86 -23.24
C ALA A 165 4.64 0.79 -21.71
N THR A 166 5.83 0.76 -21.09
CA THR A 166 5.98 0.80 -19.63
C THR A 166 5.50 2.13 -19.07
N ALA A 167 5.82 3.25 -19.71
CA ALA A 167 5.40 4.59 -19.26
C ALA A 167 3.88 4.70 -19.25
N GLN A 168 3.22 4.21 -20.31
CA GLN A 168 1.76 4.18 -20.38
C GLN A 168 1.16 3.28 -19.29
N GLY A 169 1.74 2.10 -19.05
CA GLY A 169 1.32 1.18 -17.99
C GLY A 169 1.42 1.81 -16.59
N LEU A 170 2.53 2.49 -16.30
CA LEU A 170 2.76 3.17 -15.01
C LEU A 170 1.90 4.43 -14.84
N SER A 171 1.57 5.13 -15.94
CA SER A 171 0.77 6.37 -15.90
C SER A 171 -0.61 6.16 -15.28
N ARG A 172 -1.20 4.97 -15.46
CA ARG A 172 -2.45 4.54 -14.80
C ARG A 172 -2.36 4.60 -13.27
N PHE A 173 -1.17 4.39 -12.73
CA PHE A 173 -0.91 4.39 -11.29
C PHE A 173 -0.29 5.69 -10.80
N SER A 174 -0.26 6.76 -11.61
CA SER A 174 0.39 8.05 -11.29
C SER A 174 0.04 8.58 -9.89
N HIS A 175 -1.22 8.47 -9.48
CA HIS A 175 -1.68 8.88 -8.14
C HIS A 175 -1.17 8.00 -6.98
N HIS A 176 -0.63 6.82 -7.29
CA HIS A 176 -0.08 5.88 -6.31
C HIS A 176 1.45 5.88 -6.28
N LEU A 177 2.12 6.22 -7.39
CA LEU A 177 3.58 6.06 -7.51
C LEU A 177 4.37 6.73 -6.40
N ALA A 178 4.03 7.96 -6.03
CA ALA A 178 4.72 8.67 -4.95
C ALA A 178 4.57 7.94 -3.60
N ALA A 179 3.35 7.50 -3.26
CA ALA A 179 3.06 6.76 -2.05
C ALA A 179 3.74 5.38 -2.05
N VAL A 180 3.68 4.67 -3.18
CA VAL A 180 4.37 3.40 -3.39
C VAL A 180 5.86 3.62 -3.15
N TYR A 181 6.53 4.52 -3.87
CA TYR A 181 7.97 4.74 -3.76
C TYR A 181 8.41 5.49 -2.50
N LYS A 182 7.47 5.85 -1.61
CA LYS A 182 7.73 6.56 -0.33
C LYS A 182 8.48 7.88 -0.54
N VAL A 183 8.03 8.64 -1.54
CA VAL A 183 8.57 9.96 -1.90
C VAL A 183 7.43 10.97 -2.00
N SER A 184 7.74 12.26 -2.02
CA SER A 184 6.68 13.28 -2.10
C SER A 184 6.11 13.46 -3.50
N GLN A 185 6.90 13.20 -4.52
CA GLN A 185 6.52 13.40 -5.92
C GLN A 185 7.09 12.27 -6.77
N ALA A 186 6.31 11.78 -7.73
CA ALA A 186 6.76 10.79 -8.69
C ALA A 186 6.15 11.10 -10.06
N THR A 187 6.99 11.16 -11.09
CA THR A 187 6.57 11.41 -12.47
C THR A 187 7.14 10.35 -13.39
N VAL A 188 6.36 9.95 -14.38
CA VAL A 188 6.78 8.99 -15.41
C VAL A 188 6.63 9.64 -16.77
N ALA A 189 7.65 9.50 -17.62
CA ALA A 189 7.64 9.97 -18.99
C ALA A 189 8.28 8.93 -19.93
N PRO A 190 7.91 8.92 -21.23
CA PRO A 190 8.62 8.14 -22.23
C PRO A 190 10.07 8.63 -22.39
N SER A 191 11.00 7.68 -22.56
CA SER A 191 12.40 7.96 -22.84
C SER A 191 12.56 8.48 -24.26
N THR A 192 13.26 9.61 -24.41
CA THR A 192 13.52 10.23 -25.72
C THR A 192 14.67 9.55 -26.48
N SER A 193 15.51 8.77 -25.79
CA SER A 193 16.70 8.13 -26.34
C SER A 193 16.50 6.63 -26.63
N GLY A 194 15.31 6.08 -26.38
CA GLY A 194 14.97 4.67 -26.66
C GLY A 194 15.75 3.63 -25.84
N GLY A 195 16.40 4.06 -24.75
CA GLY A 195 17.21 3.21 -23.88
C GLY A 195 16.47 2.64 -22.66
N ASP A 196 17.24 1.93 -21.82
CA ASP A 196 16.81 1.36 -20.54
C ASP A 196 16.15 2.40 -19.62
N THR A 197 15.25 1.95 -18.73
CA THR A 197 14.59 2.82 -17.75
C THR A 197 15.63 3.61 -16.93
N ALA A 198 15.57 4.93 -16.98
CA ALA A 198 16.37 5.84 -16.18
C ALA A 198 15.55 6.37 -14.99
N ILE A 199 16.19 6.42 -13.81
CA ILE A 199 15.57 6.91 -12.58
C ILE A 199 16.44 8.05 -12.05
N ALA A 200 15.86 9.25 -11.97
CA ALA A 200 16.50 10.40 -11.36
C ALA A 200 15.81 10.76 -10.05
N VAL A 201 16.61 10.96 -9.00
CA VAL A 201 16.14 11.41 -7.69
C VAL A 201 16.64 12.83 -7.45
N VAL A 202 15.69 13.75 -7.24
CA VAL A 202 15.96 15.16 -6.98
C VAL A 202 15.21 15.60 -5.73
N PRO A 203 15.58 16.71 -5.07
CA PRO A 203 14.75 17.29 -4.03
C PRO A 203 13.35 17.62 -4.57
N ALA A 204 12.31 17.30 -3.80
CA ALA A 204 10.93 17.61 -4.15
C ALA A 204 10.67 19.11 -4.10
N GLU A 205 9.78 19.58 -4.97
CA GLU A 205 9.42 20.99 -5.05
C GLU A 205 8.39 21.38 -3.99
N GLY A 206 8.63 22.49 -3.29
CA GLY A 206 7.72 23.06 -2.32
C GLY A 206 8.26 23.00 -0.90
N THR A 207 7.36 22.97 0.08
CA THR A 207 7.71 22.94 1.51
C THR A 207 7.04 21.77 2.21
N LYS A 208 7.60 21.37 3.36
CA LYS A 208 7.08 20.26 4.14
C LYS A 208 5.75 20.64 4.79
N CYS A 209 4.71 19.86 4.51
CA CYS A 209 3.44 19.91 5.24
C CYS A 209 3.62 19.36 6.66
N ALA A 210 3.23 20.13 7.69
CA ALA A 210 3.35 19.74 9.09
C ALA A 210 2.50 18.50 9.47
N ARG A 211 1.42 18.23 8.72
CA ARG A 211 0.48 17.13 8.99
C ARG A 211 0.83 15.83 8.26
N CYS A 212 0.94 15.85 6.94
CA CYS A 212 1.22 14.64 6.15
C CYS A 212 2.71 14.41 5.85
N TRP A 213 3.58 15.35 6.22
CA TRP A 213 5.04 15.31 6.05
C TRP A 213 5.56 15.26 4.61
N LEU A 214 4.67 15.28 3.62
CA LEU A 214 5.03 15.41 2.22
C LEU A 214 5.46 16.84 1.90
N ILE A 215 6.44 16.97 1.00
CA ILE A 215 6.83 18.22 0.35
C ILE A 215 5.81 18.54 -0.73
N ARG A 216 5.21 19.73 -0.61
CA ARG A 216 4.05 20.15 -1.38
C ARG A 216 4.19 21.61 -1.76
N THR A 217 3.76 21.96 -2.96
CA THR A 217 3.79 23.34 -3.48
C THR A 217 2.63 24.19 -2.97
N ASP A 218 1.60 23.56 -2.38
CA ASP A 218 0.36 24.18 -1.92
C ASP A 218 0.29 24.38 -0.39
N VAL A 219 1.41 24.28 0.33
CA VAL A 219 1.46 24.55 1.79
C VAL A 219 1.19 26.02 2.07
N GLY A 220 0.28 26.28 3.02
CA GLY A 220 -0.12 27.64 3.38
C GLY A 220 -1.05 28.31 2.36
N SER A 221 -1.62 27.54 1.42
CA SER A 221 -2.61 28.05 0.47
C SER A 221 -3.93 28.46 1.12
N ASP A 222 -4.30 27.86 2.26
CA ASP A 222 -5.40 28.31 3.10
C ASP A 222 -4.88 29.25 4.21
N PRO A 223 -5.31 30.53 4.27
CA PRO A 223 -4.83 31.48 5.27
C PRO A 223 -5.07 31.06 6.73
N ARG A 224 -6.03 30.16 6.98
CA ARG A 224 -6.31 29.62 8.33
C ARG A 224 -5.25 28.62 8.78
N TYR A 225 -4.54 27.99 7.85
CA TYR A 225 -3.58 26.93 8.13
C TYR A 225 -2.28 27.13 7.33
N SER A 226 -1.35 27.91 7.89
CA SER A 226 -0.14 28.36 7.20
C SER A 226 0.94 27.29 6.97
N ASP A 227 0.90 26.17 7.70
CA ASP A 227 1.96 25.15 7.74
C ASP A 227 1.53 23.78 7.17
N ILE A 228 0.33 23.67 6.61
CA ILE A 228 -0.18 22.44 6.00
C ILE A 228 -0.60 22.67 4.54
N CYS A 229 -0.55 21.59 3.74
CA CYS A 229 -1.01 21.62 2.35
C CYS A 229 -2.53 21.69 2.24
N GLY A 230 -3.05 22.12 1.08
CA GLY A 230 -4.48 22.31 0.85
C GLY A 230 -5.31 21.05 1.09
N ARG A 231 -4.77 19.87 0.76
CA ARG A 231 -5.39 18.58 1.11
C ARG A 231 -5.61 18.45 2.62
N CYS A 232 -4.58 18.74 3.41
CA CYS A 232 -4.64 18.62 4.86
C CYS A 232 -5.54 19.69 5.49
N ALA A 233 -5.48 20.93 4.99
CA ALA A 233 -6.37 22.02 5.40
C ALA A 233 -7.85 21.65 5.21
N ASN A 234 -8.20 21.09 4.05
CA ASN A 234 -9.58 20.65 3.77
C ASN A 234 -10.06 19.58 4.76
N VAL A 235 -9.21 18.61 5.12
CA VAL A 235 -9.58 17.57 6.08
C VAL A 235 -9.74 18.15 7.48
N VAL A 236 -8.80 18.99 7.94
CA VAL A 236 -8.89 19.62 9.26
C VAL A 236 -10.17 20.44 9.39
N ALA A 237 -10.48 21.26 8.39
CA ALA A 237 -11.69 22.09 8.37
C ALA A 237 -12.99 21.29 8.47
N GLN A 238 -13.05 20.05 7.99
CA GLN A 238 -14.22 19.16 8.11
C GLN A 238 -14.40 18.57 9.52
N THR A 239 -13.34 18.55 10.32
CA THR A 239 -13.37 18.02 11.70
C THR A 239 -13.68 19.08 12.74
N GLU A 240 -13.50 20.36 12.40
CA GLU A 240 -13.76 21.50 13.28
C GLU A 240 -15.22 21.99 13.21
N GLY A 241 -16.01 21.51 12.25
CA GLY A 241 -17.45 21.77 12.11
C GLY A 241 -18.29 20.59 12.55
#